data_AF-A0A822EKS5-F1
#
_entry.id   AF-A0A822EKS5-F1
#
_cell.length_a   1.000
_cell.length_b   1.000
_cell.length_c   1.000
_cell.angle_alpha   90.00
_cell.angle_beta   90.00
_cell.angle_gamma   90.00
#
_symmetry.space_group_name_H-M   'P 1'
#
loop_
_entity.id
_entity.type
_entity.pdbx_description
1 polymer ?
#
loop_
_entity_poly.entity_id
_entity_poly.type
_entity_poly.pdbx_seq_one_letter_code
_entity_poly.pdbx_strand_id
1 'polypeptide(L)' 'RLTAQLRNEILKLKANQPTVFVWEIQQILLQNGICTSQTLPSVKVIQRVLNESKKPVRINKEE' A
#
# COMPACT_ATOMS: atom_id res chain seq x y z
N ARG A 1 13.43 -0.57 2.92
CA ARG A 1 12.83 -1.85 2.46
C ARG A 1 11.36 -1.81 2.83
N LEU A 2 10.44 -1.90 1.87
CA LEU A 2 9.00 -1.91 2.18
C LEU A 2 8.68 -3.27 2.81
N THR A 3 8.23 -3.30 4.06
CA THR A 3 7.91 -4.56 4.75
C THR A 3 6.58 -5.13 4.25
N ALA A 4 6.48 -6.46 4.19
CA ALA A 4 5.23 -7.14 3.81
C ALA A 4 4.06 -6.75 4.72
N GLN A 5 4.35 -6.50 6.00
CA GLN A 5 3.40 -5.97 6.99
C GLN A 5 2.78 -4.64 6.53
N LEU A 6 3.60 -3.68 6.14
CA LEU A 6 3.14 -2.38 5.63
C LEU A 6 2.25 -2.52 4.39
N ARG A 7 2.62 -3.43 3.48
CA ARG A 7 1.83 -3.72 2.28
C ARG A 7 0.43 -4.22 2.64
N ASN A 8 0.34 -5.15 3.57
CA ASN A 8 -0.94 -5.69 4.05
C ASN A 8 -1.79 -4.62 4.75
N GLU A 9 -1.18 -3.77 5.57
CA GLU A 9 -1.91 -2.69 6.26
C GLU A 9 -2.48 -1.66 5.27
N ILE A 10 -1.73 -1.27 4.23
CA ILE A 10 -2.23 -0.41 3.15
C ILE A 10 -3.47 -1.03 2.47
N LEU A 11 -3.41 -2.33 2.17
CA LEU A 11 -4.49 -3.04 1.51
C LEU A 11 -5.73 -3.15 2.41
N LYS A 12 -5.55 -3.46 3.69
CA LYS A 12 -6.64 -3.53 4.67
C LYS A 12 -7.31 -2.17 4.86
N LEU A 13 -6.54 -1.09 5.00
CA LEU A 13 -7.08 0.26 5.16
C LEU A 13 -7.98 0.63 3.98
N LYS A 14 -7.52 0.38 2.74
CA LYS A 14 -8.30 0.67 1.53
C LYS A 14 -9.48 -0.28 1.34
N ALA A 15 -9.38 -1.53 1.80
CA ALA A 15 -10.47 -2.49 1.76
C ALA A 15 -11.57 -2.16 2.78
N ASN A 16 -11.20 -1.79 4.01
CA ASN A 16 -12.13 -1.40 5.06
C ASN A 16 -12.79 -0.05 4.76
N GLN A 17 -12.04 0.89 4.18
CA GLN A 17 -12.52 2.23 3.86
C GLN A 17 -12.18 2.57 2.39
N PRO A 18 -13.01 2.19 1.40
CA PRO A 18 -12.72 2.46 0.00
C PRO A 18 -12.70 3.97 -0.34
N THR A 19 -13.34 4.79 0.48
CA THR A 19 -13.38 6.26 0.35
C THR A 19 -12.08 6.95 0.81
N VAL A 20 -11.25 6.27 1.61
CA VAL A 20 -10.00 6.85 2.14
C VAL A 20 -9.04 7.20 1.00
N PHE A 21 -8.45 8.40 1.03
CA PHE A 21 -7.48 8.79 0.01
C PHE A 21 -6.10 8.17 0.26
N VAL A 22 -5.27 8.09 -0.78
CA VAL A 22 -3.92 7.50 -0.70
C VAL A 22 -3.03 8.26 0.30
N TRP A 23 -3.14 9.59 0.32
CA TRP A 23 -2.41 10.42 1.26
C TRP A 23 -2.92 10.22 2.70
N GLU A 24 -4.20 9.92 2.89
CA GLU A 24 -4.74 9.60 4.22
C GLU A 24 -4.21 8.27 4.72
N ILE A 25 -4.11 7.25 3.86
CA ILE A 25 -3.45 5.99 4.22
C ILE A 25 -2.02 6.26 4.69
N GLN A 26 -1.29 7.15 4.02
CA GLN A 26 0.05 7.54 4.45
C GLN A 26 0.06 8.19 5.84
N GLN A 27 -0.88 9.08 6.13
CA GLN A 27 -1.00 9.72 7.45
C GLN A 27 -1.40 8.71 8.55
N ILE A 28 -2.33 7.80 8.26
CA ILE A 28 -2.76 6.76 9.20
C ILE A 28 -1.59 5.83 9.55
N LEU A 29 -0.76 5.45 8.57
CA LEU A 29 0.42 4.62 8.79
C LEU A 29 1.47 5.31 9.67
N LEU A 30 1.60 6.63 9.54
CA LEU A 30 2.49 7.44 10.37
C LEU A 30 1.94 7.61 11.79
N GLN A 31 0.64 7.89 11.93
CA GLN A 31 -0.03 8.04 13.22
C GLN A 31 -0.06 6.74 14.03
N ASN A 32 -0.28 5.60 13.37
CA ASN A 32 -0.26 4.29 14.02
C ASN A 32 1.17 3.81 14.38
N GLY A 33 2.21 4.58 14.01
CA GLY A 33 3.61 4.21 14.25
C GLY A 33 4.09 3.01 13.43
N ILE A 34 3.33 2.60 12.41
CA ILE A 34 3.69 1.49 11.52
C ILE A 34 4.86 1.90 10.63
N CYS A 35 4.88 3.16 10.21
CA CYS A 35 5.99 3.78 9.50
C CYS A 35 6.53 4.98 10.26
N THR A 36 7.84 5.16 10.20
CA THR A 36 8.55 6.39 10.59
C THR A 36 8.81 7.24 9.35
N SER A 37 9.16 8.52 9.53
CA SER A 37 9.48 9.44 8.42
C SER A 37 10.51 8.90 7.41
N GLN A 38 11.44 8.05 7.86
CA GLN A 38 12.44 7.40 7.00
C GLN A 38 11.91 6.17 6.24
N THR A 39 10.87 5.51 6.77
CA THR A 39 10.30 4.28 6.19
C THR A 39 8.96 4.52 5.50
N LEU A 40 8.44 5.75 5.58
CA LEU A 40 7.17 6.16 5.00
C LEU A 40 7.27 6.15 3.46
N PRO A 41 6.49 5.29 2.78
CA PRO A 41 6.47 5.27 1.33
C PRO A 41 5.78 6.51 0.77
N SER A 42 6.24 6.97 -0.40
CA SER A 42 5.56 8.04 -1.12
C SER A 42 4.20 7.57 -1.64
N VAL A 43 3.29 8.53 -1.86
CA VAL A 43 1.94 8.32 -2.43
C VAL A 43 1.94 7.39 -3.66
N LYS A 44 2.91 7.57 -4.57
CA LYS A 44 3.05 6.72 -5.77
C LYS A 44 3.31 5.24 -5.47
N VAL A 45 4.09 4.95 -4.42
CA VAL A 45 4.39 3.57 -3.98
C VAL A 45 3.14 2.92 -3.38
N ILE A 46 2.41 3.65 -2.54
CA ILE A 46 1.13 3.18 -1.97
C ILE A 46 0.14 2.87 -3.09
N GLN A 47 0.01 3.78 -4.06
CA GLN A 47 -0.88 3.58 -5.20
C GLN A 47 -0.44 2.39 -6.08
N ARG A 48 0.87 2.16 -6.25
CA ARG A 48 1.37 0.95 -6.91
C ARG A 48 0.94 -0.30 -6.15
N VAL A 49 1.12 -0.36 -4.83
CA VAL A 49 0.69 -1.49 -4.00
C VAL A 49 -0.81 -1.77 -4.14
N LEU A 50 -1.64 -0.72 -4.12
CA LEU A 50 -3.09 -0.84 -4.30
C LEU A 50 -3.50 -1.31 -5.69
N ASN A 51 -2.68 -1.05 -6.72
CA ASN A 51 -2.94 -1.49 -8.09
C ASN A 51 -2.34 -2.87 -8.37
N GLU A 52 -1.20 -3.21 -7.77
CA GLU A 52 -0.58 -4.54 -7.85
C GLU A 52 -1.47 -5.61 -7.23
N SER A 53 -2.20 -5.29 -6.17
CA SER A 53 -3.19 -6.20 -5.58
C SER A 53 -4.45 -6.37 -6.44
N LYS A 54 -4.78 -5.38 -7.28
CA LYS A 54 -5.94 -5.41 -8.18
C LYS A 54 -5.64 -6.02 -9.55
N LYS A 55 -4.38 -6.04 -9.96
CA LYS A 55 -3.98 -6.67 -11.21
C LYS A 55 -3.99 -8.18 -10.99
N PRO A 56 -4.78 -8.96 -11.76
CA PRO A 56 -4.46 -10.36 -11.89
C PRO A 56 -3.03 -10.42 -12.44
N VAL A 57 -2.14 -11.12 -11.73
CA VAL A 57 -0.79 -11.38 -12.21
C VAL A 57 -0.94 -11.97 -13.61
N ARG A 58 -0.64 -11.18 -14.64
CA ARG A 58 -0.40 -11.71 -15.97
C ARG A 58 0.95 -12.37 -15.88
N ILE A 59 0.95 -13.61 -15.41
CA ILE A 59 2.02 -14.56 -15.66
C ILE A 59 2.02 -14.70 -17.17
N ASN A 60 2.98 -14.03 -17.82
CA ASN A 60 3.31 -14.38 -19.19
C ASN A 60 3.77 -15.84 -19.12
N LYS A 61 2.98 -16.74 -19.72
CA LYS A 61 3.51 -17.99 -20.25
C LYS A 61 4.54 -17.55 -21.30
N GLU A 62 5.82 -17.65 -20.97
CA GLU A 62 6.87 -17.65 -21.96
C GLU A 62 7.24 -19.11 -22.18
N GLU A 63 6.92 -19.57 -23.39
CA GLU A 63 7.25 -20.80 -24.15
C GLU A 63 7.58 -22.11 -23.42
#